data_AF-A0A0S8CNU7-F1
#
_entry.id   AF-A0A0S8CNU7-F1
#
_cell.length_a   1.000
_cell.length_b   1.000
_cell.length_c   1.000
_cell.angle_alpha   90.00
_cell.angle_beta   90.00
_cell.angle_gamma   90.00
#
_symmetry.space_group_name_H-M   'P 1'
#
loop_
_entity.id
_entity.type
_entity.pdbx_description
1 polymer ?
#
loop_
_entity_poly.entity_id
_entity_poly.type
_entity_poly.pdbx_seq_one_letter_code
_entity_poly.pdbx_strand_id
1 'polypeptide(L)'
;MEQTIETADVSEERKKMAREIEAVFERFYKGKTAYSQGQFYKNEFYLRTDYALLVLSSKNDILVSFADHTRPSYAALFTLLLDDIEDTNLFICEDYSTDKHGSMVLDEVDGISTGVVIWDQKERYYNMLREKVQKVVIRKIKTETGEQGREE
;
A
#
# COMPACT_ATOMS: atom_id res chain seq x y z
N MET A 1 -13.70 26.82 -12.89
CA MET A 1 -13.63 25.60 -13.72
C MET A 1 -13.22 24.47 -12.80
N GLU A 2 -14.18 23.67 -12.34
CA GLU A 2 -13.93 22.45 -11.58
C GLU A 2 -13.34 21.42 -12.55
N GLN A 3 -12.04 21.17 -12.45
CA GLN A 3 -11.44 20.04 -13.13
C GLN A 3 -11.75 18.79 -12.32
N THR A 4 -12.82 18.12 -12.71
CA THR A 4 -13.11 16.74 -12.32
C THR A 4 -11.85 15.93 -12.57
N ILE A 5 -11.24 15.45 -11.49
CA ILE A 5 -10.09 14.56 -11.56
C ILE A 5 -10.54 13.38 -12.40
N GLU A 6 -9.94 13.18 -13.58
CA GLU A 6 -10.06 11.94 -14.34
C GLU A 6 -9.50 10.81 -13.48
N THR A 7 -10.36 10.24 -12.63
CA THR A 7 -10.23 8.88 -12.17
C THR A 7 -10.32 8.03 -13.42
N ALA A 8 -9.19 7.76 -14.06
CA ALA A 8 -9.07 6.65 -15.00
C ALA A 8 -9.82 5.45 -14.40
N ASP A 9 -10.66 4.78 -15.20
CA ASP A 9 -11.56 3.68 -14.82
C ASP A 9 -10.93 2.68 -13.83
N VAL A 10 -10.99 3.01 -12.53
CA VAL A 10 -10.61 2.09 -11.48
C VAL A 10 -11.77 1.14 -11.35
N SER A 11 -11.53 -0.15 -11.60
CA SER A 11 -12.58 -1.17 -11.50
C SER A 11 -13.21 -1.17 -10.11
N GLU A 12 -14.52 -1.46 -10.02
CA GLU A 12 -15.22 -1.57 -8.75
C GLU A 12 -14.62 -2.65 -7.84
N GLU A 13 -14.10 -3.72 -8.44
CA GLU A 13 -13.30 -4.74 -7.75
C GLU A 13 -12.08 -4.14 -7.06
N ARG A 14 -11.30 -3.30 -7.74
CA ARG A 14 -10.11 -2.67 -7.16
C ARG A 14 -10.48 -1.66 -6.07
N LYS A 15 -11.59 -0.94 -6.23
CA LYS A 15 -12.14 -0.08 -5.14
C LYS A 15 -12.61 -0.92 -3.95
N LYS A 16 -13.11 -2.13 -4.17
CA LYS A 16 -13.47 -3.07 -3.10
C LYS A 16 -12.21 -3.54 -2.36
N MET A 17 -11.20 -4.03 -3.07
CA MET A 17 -9.90 -4.42 -2.49
C MET A 17 -9.25 -3.27 -1.69
N ALA A 18 -9.23 -2.06 -2.25
CA ALA A 18 -8.69 -0.88 -1.56
C ALA A 18 -9.40 -0.61 -0.22
N ARG A 19 -10.74 -0.72 -0.19
CA ARG A 19 -11.52 -0.57 1.06
C ARG A 19 -11.23 -1.68 2.06
N GLU A 20 -11.03 -2.91 1.61
CA GLU A 20 -10.65 -4.02 2.48
C GLU A 20 -9.27 -3.80 3.09
N ILE A 21 -8.30 -3.34 2.29
CA ILE A 21 -6.97 -2.95 2.76
C ILE A 21 -7.08 -1.84 3.81
N GLU A 22 -7.83 -0.77 3.55
CA GLU A 22 -8.01 0.30 4.54
C GLU A 22 -8.63 -0.22 5.84
N ALA A 23 -9.65 -1.08 5.74
CA ALA A 23 -10.31 -1.66 6.90
C ALA A 23 -9.38 -2.52 7.76
N VAL A 24 -8.34 -3.15 7.18
CA VAL A 24 -7.30 -3.86 7.95
C VAL A 24 -6.62 -2.89 8.90
N PHE A 25 -6.19 -1.73 8.42
CA PHE A 25 -5.44 -0.76 9.22
C PHE A 25 -6.34 0.06 10.16
N GLU A 26 -7.51 0.50 9.70
CA GLU A 26 -8.45 1.32 10.49
C GLU A 26 -8.82 0.67 11.84
N ARG A 27 -8.93 -0.66 11.89
CA ARG A 27 -9.21 -1.42 13.12
C ARG A 27 -8.22 -1.13 14.25
N PHE A 28 -6.98 -0.78 13.91
CA PHE A 28 -5.89 -0.53 14.86
C PHE A 28 -5.68 0.95 15.17
N TYR A 29 -6.34 1.86 14.45
CA TYR A 29 -6.16 3.32 14.57
C TYR A 29 -7.30 4.05 15.31
N LYS A 30 -8.28 3.34 15.89
CA LYS A 30 -9.44 3.93 16.58
C LYS A 30 -9.03 5.07 17.54
N GLY A 31 -9.18 6.32 17.08
CA GLY A 31 -8.98 7.55 17.86
C GLY A 31 -7.71 8.37 17.57
N LYS A 32 -6.83 7.99 16.63
CA LYS A 32 -5.62 8.77 16.30
C LYS A 32 -5.75 9.51 14.96
N THR A 33 -5.66 10.84 15.00
CA THR A 33 -5.91 11.81 13.92
C THR A 33 -4.83 11.93 12.85
N ALA A 34 -4.04 10.89 12.59
CA ALA A 34 -2.91 10.94 11.65
C ALA A 34 -3.05 9.92 10.50
N TYR A 35 -4.26 9.74 9.97
CA TYR A 35 -4.50 8.85 8.84
C TYR A 35 -4.35 9.62 7.52
N SER A 36 -3.51 9.12 6.61
CA SER A 36 -3.67 9.43 5.20
C SER A 36 -4.62 8.39 4.64
N GLN A 37 -5.85 8.77 4.30
CA GLN A 37 -6.72 7.94 3.49
C GLN A 37 -5.95 7.49 2.23
N GLY A 38 -6.18 6.26 1.81
CA GLY A 38 -5.52 5.74 0.64
C GLY A 38 -5.98 6.49 -0.61
N GLN A 39 -5.10 6.57 -1.60
CA GLN A 39 -5.36 7.34 -2.81
C GLN A 39 -5.07 6.54 -4.06
N PHE A 40 -5.95 6.71 -5.05
CA PHE A 40 -5.73 6.18 -6.38
C PHE A 40 -4.89 7.14 -7.24
N TYR A 41 -3.90 6.58 -7.92
CA TYR A 41 -3.13 7.28 -8.93
C TYR A 41 -2.69 6.30 -10.02
N LYS A 42 -2.94 6.66 -11.29
CA LYS A 42 -2.64 5.81 -12.47
C LYS A 42 -3.11 4.35 -12.29
N ASN A 43 -4.35 4.18 -11.81
CA ASN A 43 -5.00 2.88 -11.59
C ASN A 43 -4.34 1.97 -10.53
N GLU A 44 -3.50 2.54 -9.68
CA GLU A 44 -2.96 1.87 -8.49
C GLU A 44 -3.45 2.58 -7.24
N PHE A 45 -3.53 1.83 -6.16
CA PHE A 45 -3.91 2.36 -4.86
C PHE A 45 -2.71 2.39 -3.92
N TYR A 46 -2.52 3.52 -3.27
CA TYR A 46 -1.42 3.78 -2.36
C TYR A 46 -1.99 4.07 -0.98
N LEU A 47 -1.51 3.35 0.03
CA LEU A 47 -1.86 3.59 1.42
C LEU A 47 -0.58 3.74 2.24
N ARG A 48 -0.48 4.85 2.96
CA ARG A 48 0.57 5.11 3.94
C ARG A 48 -0.05 5.15 5.33
N THR A 49 0.53 4.38 6.23
CA THR A 49 0.17 4.36 7.64
C THR A 49 1.42 4.60 8.50
N ASP A 50 1.26 4.63 9.82
CA ASP A 50 2.39 4.64 10.77
C ASP A 50 3.18 3.33 10.68
N TYR A 51 2.49 2.20 10.47
CA TYR A 51 3.11 0.87 10.51
C TYR A 51 3.63 0.38 9.15
N ALA A 52 3.05 0.86 8.05
CA ALA A 52 3.29 0.27 6.75
C ALA A 52 3.06 1.25 5.61
N LEU A 53 3.78 0.99 4.53
CA LEU A 53 3.54 1.53 3.21
C LEU A 53 3.06 0.41 2.29
N LEU A 54 1.95 0.66 1.59
CA LEU A 54 1.29 -0.33 0.76
C LEU A 54 0.96 0.23 -0.62
N VAL A 55 1.18 -0.61 -1.64
CA VAL A 55 0.73 -0.37 -3.02
C VAL A 55 -0.09 -1.56 -3.48
N LEU A 56 -1.34 -1.32 -3.88
CA LEU A 56 -2.14 -2.25 -4.67
C LEU A 56 -1.94 -1.92 -6.15
N SER A 57 -1.22 -2.80 -6.84
CA SER A 57 -0.85 -2.62 -8.24
C SER A 57 -2.04 -2.77 -9.18
N SER A 58 -1.86 -2.37 -10.44
CA SER A 58 -2.85 -2.60 -11.49
C SER A 58 -3.10 -4.09 -11.80
N LYS A 59 -2.23 -4.98 -11.30
CA LYS A 59 -2.33 -6.45 -11.41
C LYS A 59 -2.92 -7.11 -10.15
N ASN A 60 -3.45 -6.31 -9.23
CA ASN A 60 -3.98 -6.76 -7.93
C ASN A 60 -2.89 -7.36 -7.01
N ASP A 61 -1.64 -6.95 -7.18
CA ASP A 61 -0.57 -7.29 -6.24
C ASP A 61 -0.59 -6.29 -5.09
N ILE A 62 -0.72 -6.77 -3.86
CA ILE A 62 -0.47 -6.02 -2.63
C ILE A 62 1.03 -6.10 -2.34
N LEU A 63 1.72 -4.99 -2.51
CA LEU A 63 3.09 -4.81 -2.07
C LEU A 63 3.04 -4.12 -0.71
N VAL A 64 3.63 -4.72 0.33
CA VAL A 64 3.68 -4.13 1.67
C VAL A 64 5.11 -4.07 2.18
N SER A 65 5.51 -2.90 2.68
CA SER A 65 6.77 -2.66 3.38
C SER A 65 6.44 -2.11 4.76
N PHE A 66 7.00 -2.69 5.81
CA PHE A 66 6.75 -2.22 7.17
C PHE A 66 7.75 -1.14 7.56
N ALA A 67 7.32 -0.22 8.41
CA ALA A 67 8.26 0.69 9.06
C ALA A 67 9.20 -0.11 9.96
N ASP A 68 10.47 0.27 10.03
CA ASP A 68 11.46 -0.33 10.94
C ASP A 68 11.04 -0.34 12.42
N HIS A 69 10.23 0.63 12.86
CA HIS A 69 9.67 0.69 14.22
C HIS A 69 8.44 -0.22 14.41
N THR A 70 7.91 -0.81 13.34
CA THR A 70 6.77 -1.73 13.41
C THR A 70 7.20 -3.01 14.10
N ARG A 71 6.50 -3.33 15.19
CA ARG A 71 6.80 -4.55 15.95
C ARG A 71 6.58 -5.78 15.06
N PRO A 72 7.46 -6.80 15.11
CA PRO A 72 7.30 -8.02 14.32
C PRO A 72 5.95 -8.70 14.49
N SER A 73 5.35 -8.62 15.70
CA SER A 73 4.01 -9.17 15.97
C SER A 73 2.90 -8.44 15.21
N TYR A 74 3.02 -7.13 15.01
CA TYR A 74 2.08 -6.36 14.21
C TYR A 74 2.32 -6.57 12.72
N ALA A 75 3.58 -6.61 12.27
CA ALA A 75 3.90 -6.96 10.89
C ALA A 75 3.29 -8.32 10.50
N ALA A 76 3.50 -9.35 11.34
CA ALA A 76 2.91 -10.67 11.13
C ALA A 76 1.37 -10.65 11.10
N LEU A 77 0.73 -9.90 12.00
CA LEU A 77 -0.72 -9.76 12.03
C LEU A 77 -1.26 -9.07 10.76
N PHE A 78 -0.64 -7.98 10.34
CA PHE A 78 -1.02 -7.29 9.11
C PHE A 78 -0.82 -8.17 7.88
N THR A 79 0.29 -8.91 7.80
CA THR A 79 0.52 -9.88 6.73
C THR A 79 -0.62 -10.90 6.65
N LEU A 80 -1.04 -11.49 7.78
CA LEU A 80 -2.14 -12.46 7.79
C LEU A 80 -3.45 -11.83 7.30
N LEU A 81 -3.78 -10.64 7.80
CA LEU A 81 -5.03 -9.96 7.43
C LEU A 81 -5.05 -9.49 5.96
N LEU A 82 -3.90 -9.14 5.40
CA LEU A 82 -3.76 -8.76 3.99
C LEU A 82 -3.79 -9.99 3.07
N ASP A 83 -3.26 -11.14 3.50
CA ASP A 83 -3.28 -12.40 2.75
C ASP A 83 -4.70 -12.97 2.57
N ASP A 84 -5.59 -12.63 3.51
CA ASP A 84 -7.02 -12.99 3.48
C ASP A 84 -7.82 -12.21 2.41
N ILE A 85 -7.27 -11.16 1.81
CA ILE A 85 -7.95 -10.37 0.78
C ILE A 85 -8.00 -11.19 -0.53
N GLU A 86 -9.22 -11.50 -0.99
CA GLU A 86 -9.46 -12.32 -2.17
C GLU A 86 -8.96 -11.63 -3.46
N ASP A 87 -8.63 -12.45 -4.46
CA ASP A 87 -8.17 -12.01 -5.79
C ASP A 87 -6.93 -11.08 -5.80
N THR A 88 -6.12 -11.16 -4.73
CA THR A 88 -4.85 -10.44 -4.61
C THR A 88 -3.67 -11.37 -4.37
N ASN A 89 -2.48 -10.92 -4.77
CA ASN A 89 -1.21 -11.54 -4.39
C ASN A 89 -0.52 -10.67 -3.34
N LEU A 90 0.04 -11.26 -2.28
CA LEU A 90 0.77 -10.52 -1.26
C LEU A 90 2.29 -10.67 -1.39
N PHE A 91 2.98 -9.53 -1.41
CA PHE A 91 4.44 -9.44 -1.45
C PHE A 91 4.91 -8.63 -0.26
N ILE A 92 5.82 -9.22 0.53
CA ILE A 92 6.48 -8.54 1.64
C ILE A 92 7.81 -8.00 1.13
N CYS A 93 7.98 -6.70 1.26
CA CYS A 93 9.11 -5.94 0.77
C CYS A 93 10.06 -5.54 1.91
N GLU A 94 11.25 -5.08 1.56
CA GLU A 94 12.25 -4.56 2.50
C GLU A 94 11.62 -3.41 3.30
N ASP A 95 11.82 -3.45 4.62
CA ASP A 95 11.30 -2.44 5.52
C ASP A 95 11.92 -1.07 5.23
N TYR A 96 11.16 0.00 5.44
CA TYR A 96 11.64 1.37 5.25
C TYR A 96 12.05 1.99 6.59
N SER A 97 13.13 2.77 6.54
CA SER A 97 13.60 3.52 7.71
C SER A 97 12.65 4.64 8.08
N THR A 98 12.43 4.82 9.39
CA THR A 98 11.66 5.93 9.93
C THR A 98 12.47 6.83 10.87
N ASP A 99 12.06 8.09 10.95
CA ASP A 99 12.62 9.06 11.86
C ASP A 99 12.10 8.83 13.29
N LYS A 100 12.54 9.67 14.22
CA LYS A 100 12.10 9.64 15.62
C LYS A 100 10.58 9.84 15.81
N HIS A 101 9.86 10.24 14.77
CA HIS A 101 8.42 10.48 14.77
C HIS A 101 7.64 9.36 14.05
N GLY A 102 8.30 8.29 13.60
CA GLY A 102 7.66 7.23 12.80
C GLY A 102 7.40 7.64 11.35
N SER A 103 7.87 8.81 10.94
CA SER A 103 7.76 9.27 9.56
C SER A 103 8.84 8.64 8.70
N MET A 104 8.51 8.32 7.46
CA MET A 104 9.48 7.80 6.49
C MET A 104 10.68 8.75 6.36
N VAL A 105 11.90 8.23 6.55
CA VAL A 105 13.13 8.99 6.27
C VAL A 105 13.30 9.05 4.76
N LEU A 106 13.03 10.23 4.21
CA LEU A 106 13.39 10.54 2.84
C LEU A 106 14.92 10.72 2.79
N ASP A 107 15.55 10.22 1.73
CA ASP A 107 16.93 10.62 1.43
C ASP A 107 16.86 12.11 1.09
N GLU A 108 17.19 12.95 2.07
CA GLU A 108 16.98 14.38 2.06
C GLU A 108 17.90 15.03 1.03
N VAL A 109 17.40 15.18 -0.20
CA VAL A 109 17.75 16.36 -0.98
C VAL A 109 16.71 17.42 -0.63
N ASP A 110 17.10 18.33 0.27
CA ASP A 110 16.44 19.61 0.60
C ASP A 110 15.33 19.64 1.67
N GLY A 111 15.33 18.74 2.66
CA GLY A 111 14.75 19.03 4.00
C GLY A 111 13.27 19.43 4.10
N ILE A 112 12.45 19.19 3.08
CA ILE A 112 11.00 19.46 3.12
C ILE A 112 10.27 18.14 3.33
N SER A 113 10.04 17.80 4.61
CA SER A 113 9.06 16.79 5.01
C SER A 113 7.66 17.39 4.90
N THR A 114 6.89 17.04 3.87
CA THR A 114 5.56 17.61 3.66
C THR A 114 4.46 16.58 3.76
N GLY A 115 3.61 16.77 4.78
CA GLY A 115 2.22 16.28 4.78
C GLY A 115 1.31 17.02 3.80
N VAL A 116 1.87 17.81 2.87
CA VAL A 116 1.16 18.54 1.81
C VAL A 116 1.84 18.22 0.49
N VAL A 117 1.31 17.24 -0.24
CA VAL A 117 1.74 16.95 -1.61
C VAL A 117 1.13 18.01 -2.52
N ILE A 118 1.96 18.90 -3.07
CA ILE A 118 1.54 19.83 -4.12
C ILE A 118 1.31 19.00 -5.40
N TRP A 119 0.32 19.38 -6.22
CA TRP A 119 -0.10 18.59 -7.39
C TRP A 119 1.01 18.32 -8.41
N ASP A 120 1.97 19.23 -8.55
CA ASP A 120 3.18 19.07 -9.37
C ASP A 120 4.15 18.01 -8.80
N GLN A 121 4.12 17.78 -7.49
CA GLN A 121 4.93 16.77 -6.80
C GLN A 121 4.22 15.42 -6.67
N LYS A 122 2.96 15.32 -7.10
CA LYS A 122 2.15 14.10 -6.97
C LYS A 122 2.79 12.90 -7.67
N GLU A 123 3.30 13.07 -8.88
CA GLU A 123 3.99 12.00 -9.61
C GLU A 123 5.29 11.57 -8.92
N ARG A 124 6.11 12.54 -8.49
CA ARG A 124 7.35 12.27 -7.74
C ARG A 124 7.06 11.52 -6.44
N TYR A 125 6.00 11.90 -5.74
CA TYR A 125 5.57 11.29 -4.49
C TYR A 125 5.21 9.81 -4.68
N TYR A 126 4.33 9.47 -5.62
CA TYR A 126 3.94 8.06 -5.82
C TYR A 126 5.06 7.21 -6.40
N ASN A 127 5.91 7.77 -7.27
CA ASN A 127 7.09 7.05 -7.76
C ASN A 127 8.02 6.68 -6.60
N MET A 128 8.29 7.62 -5.70
CA MET A 128 9.07 7.38 -4.49
C MET A 128 8.43 6.33 -3.58
N LEU A 129 7.11 6.39 -3.34
CA LEU A 129 6.44 5.35 -2.56
C LEU A 129 6.61 3.98 -3.22
N ARG A 130 6.44 3.89 -4.54
CA ARG A 130 6.61 2.64 -5.28
C ARG A 130 8.03 2.10 -5.17
N GLU A 131 9.05 2.95 -5.31
CA GLU A 131 10.47 2.55 -5.14
C GLU A 131 10.75 1.97 -3.74
N LYS A 132 10.15 2.53 -2.69
CA LYS A 132 10.30 2.03 -1.32
C LYS A 132 9.66 0.65 -1.13
N VAL A 133 8.55 0.36 -1.82
CA VAL A 133 7.86 -0.94 -1.72
C VAL A 133 8.27 -1.92 -2.85
N GLN A 134 9.35 -1.68 -3.58
CA GLN A 134 9.72 -2.54 -4.72
C GLN A 134 10.68 -3.69 -4.39
N LYS A 135 11.45 -3.61 -3.30
CA LYS A 135 12.46 -4.62 -2.98
C LYS A 135 11.83 -5.79 -2.23
N VAL A 136 11.34 -6.78 -2.97
CA VAL A 136 10.64 -7.94 -2.41
C VAL A 136 11.62 -8.85 -1.64
N VAL A 137 11.31 -9.12 -0.37
CA VAL A 137 12.06 -10.05 0.49
C VAL A 137 11.37 -11.42 0.53
N ILE A 138 10.03 -11.47 0.43
CA ILE A 138 9.27 -12.72 0.44
C ILE A 138 8.10 -12.62 -0.54
N ARG A 139 8.01 -13.60 -1.45
CA ARG A 139 6.91 -13.76 -2.40
C ARG A 139 6.12 -15.03 -2.07
N LYS A 140 4.85 -14.89 -1.68
CA LYS A 140 3.87 -15.98 -1.79
C LYS A 140 2.92 -15.62 -2.93
N ILE A 141 2.79 -16.52 -3.90
CA ILE A 141 1.81 -16.39 -4.98
C ILE A 141 0.61 -17.22 -4.54
N LYS A 142 -0.58 -16.63 -4.50
CA LYS A 142 -1.80 -17.42 -4.25
C LYS A 142 -2.01 -18.28 -5.49
N THR A 143 -2.12 -19.59 -5.29
CA THR A 143 -2.31 -20.53 -6.40
C THR A 143 -3.68 -20.27 -7.01
N GLU A 144 -3.73 -19.96 -8.31
CA GLU A 144 -4.98 -19.90 -9.06
C GLU A 144 -5.74 -21.22 -8.83
N THR A 145 -6.88 -21.13 -8.17
CA THR A 145 -7.79 -22.27 -8.05
C THR A 145 -8.66 -22.22 -9.30
N GLY A 146 -8.33 -23.05 -10.30
CA GLY A 146 -9.05 -23.08 -11.59
C GLY A 146 -8.73 -24.31 -12.45
N GLU A 147 -9.53 -25.35 -12.28
CA GLU A 147 -9.78 -26.55 -13.09
C GLU A 147 -9.21 -26.63 -14.54
N GLN A 148 -8.39 -27.66 -14.79
CA GLN A 148 -8.30 -28.46 -16.04
C GLN A 148 -7.71 -29.82 -15.64
N GLY A 149 -8.22 -31.01 -15.96
CA GLY A 149 -9.38 -31.46 -16.71
C GLY A 149 -9.51 -32.97 -16.48
N ARG A 150 -10.73 -33.50 -16.67
CA ARG A 150 -10.98 -34.92 -16.90
C ARG A 150 -10.13 -35.41 -18.08
N GLU A 151 -9.31 -36.43 -17.88
CA GLU A 151 -9.01 -37.49 -18.86
C GLU A 151 -8.81 -38.77 -18.03
N GLU A 152 -9.87 -39.55 -17.91
CA GLU A 152 -10.07 -40.91 -18.49
C GLU A 152 -9.44 -42.03 -17.66
#